data_AF-A0A8T7DH44-F1
#
_entry.id   AF-A0A8T7DH44-F1
#
_cell.length_a   1.000
_cell.length_b   1.000
_cell.length_c   1.000
_cell.angle_alpha   90.00
_cell.angle_beta   90.00
_cell.angle_gamma   90.00
#
_symmetry.space_group_name_H-M   'P 1'
#
loop_
_entity.id
_entity.type
_entity.pdbx_description
1 polymer ?
#
loop_
_entity_poly.entity_id
_entity_poly.type
_entity_poly.pdbx_seq_one_letter_code
_entity_poly.pdbx_strand_id
1 'polypeptide(L)' 'MLDMDGTLLDLHFDSHFWLEYVPQKFAEENDMTYESAKQELLGRYREVEGTLEWYCVDHWSR' A
#
# COMPACT_ATOMS: atom_id res chain seq x y z
N MET A 1 7.37 11.62 8.99
CA MET A 1 7.06 10.39 8.24
C MET A 1 8.00 10.36 7.05
N LEU A 2 8.79 9.29 6.92
CA LEU A 2 9.68 9.05 5.78
C LEU A 2 8.94 8.10 4.81
N ASP A 3 9.06 8.34 3.51
CA ASP A 3 8.37 7.61 2.43
C ASP A 3 9.07 6.32 2.02
N MET A 4 8.30 5.37 1.47
CA MET A 4 8.70 4.01 1.08
C MET A 4 9.86 3.95 0.07
N ASP A 5 10.17 5.03 -0.63
CA ASP A 5 11.26 5.12 -1.62
C ASP A 5 12.39 6.08 -1.19
N GLY A 6 12.25 6.73 -0.03
CA GLY A 6 13.20 7.73 0.46
C GLY A 6 13.24 9.01 -0.38
N THR A 7 12.33 9.20 -1.34
CA THR A 7 12.28 10.35 -2.23
C THR A 7 10.92 11.03 -2.17
N LEU A 8 10.61 11.60 -1.01
CA LEU A 8 9.51 12.53 -0.77
C LEU A 8 9.31 13.48 -1.96
N LEU A 9 8.08 13.61 -2.46
CA LEU A 9 7.55 14.93 -2.82
C LEU A 9 6.03 15.02 -2.87
N ASP A 10 5.28 13.92 -2.91
CA ASP A 10 3.82 14.03 -2.94
C ASP A 10 3.14 12.99 -2.04
N LEU A 11 3.09 13.30 -0.75
CA LEU A 11 2.34 12.52 0.25
C LEU A 11 0.87 12.29 -0.18
N HIS A 12 0.33 13.18 -1.03
CA HIS A 12 -0.99 13.03 -1.63
C HIS A 12 -1.02 11.93 -2.69
N PHE A 13 0.00 11.85 -3.54
CA PHE A 13 0.13 10.78 -4.53
C PHE A 13 0.28 9.41 -3.84
N ASP A 14 1.18 9.31 -2.86
CA ASP A 14 1.41 8.06 -2.12
C ASP A 14 0.17 7.64 -1.34
N SER A 15 -0.47 8.57 -0.63
CA SER A 15 -1.72 8.28 0.07
C SER A 15 -2.80 7.78 -0.89
N HIS A 16 -2.98 8.44 -2.04
CA HIS A 16 -3.98 8.01 -3.02
C HIS A 16 -3.62 6.67 -3.67
N PHE A 17 -2.35 6.46 -4.03
CA PHE A 17 -1.88 5.21 -4.62
C PHE A 17 -2.10 4.03 -3.68
N TRP A 18 -1.65 4.12 -2.43
CA TRP A 18 -1.74 3.02 -1.46
C TRP A 18 -3.13 2.83 -0.84
N LEU A 19 -3.92 3.90 -0.65
CA LEU A 19 -5.23 3.81 -0.01
C LEU A 19 -6.40 3.65 -0.98
N GLU A 20 -6.21 3.97 -2.26
CA GLU A 20 -7.26 3.88 -3.29
C GLU A 20 -6.86 2.97 -4.44
N TYR A 21 -5.76 3.26 -5.14
CA TYR A 21 -5.41 2.56 -6.37
C TYR A 21 -5.02 1.08 -6.15
N VAL A 22 -4.12 0.82 -5.20
CA VAL A 22 -3.67 -0.55 -4.89
C VAL A 22 -4.83 -1.41 -4.38
N PRO A 23 -5.69 -0.97 -3.43
CA PRO A 23 -6.87 -1.73 -3.03
C PRO A 23 -7.87 -1.97 -4.16
N GLN A 24 -8.03 -1.01 -5.07
CA GLN A 24 -8.90 -1.22 -6.23
C GLN A 24 -8.36 -2.32 -7.14
N LYS A 25 -7.07 -2.30 -7.46
CA LYS A 25 -6.46 -3.33 -8.32
C LYS A 25 -6.43 -4.70 -7.64
N PHE A 26 -6.11 -4.74 -6.36
CA PHE A 26 -6.15 -5.97 -5.57
C PHE A 26 -7.56 -6.59 -5.53
N ALA A 27 -8.60 -5.76 -5.40
CA ALA A 27 -9.99 -6.20 -5.45
C ALA A 27 -10.36 -6.83 -6.81
N GLU A 28 -9.97 -6.16 -7.91
CA GLU A 28 -10.18 -6.63 -9.28
C GLU A 28 -9.47 -7.98 -9.54
N GLU A 29 -8.21 -8.13 -9.10
CA GLU A 29 -7.43 -9.35 -9.32
C GLU A 29 -7.87 -10.54 -8.46
N ASN A 30 -8.39 -10.28 -7.27
CA ASN A 30 -8.81 -11.33 -6.33
C ASN A 30 -10.32 -11.57 -6.30
N ASP A 31 -11.07 -10.97 -7.23
CA ASP A 31 -12.53 -11.11 -7.36
C ASP A 31 -13.26 -10.84 -6.03
N MET A 32 -12.83 -9.79 -5.32
CA MET A 32 -13.35 -9.39 -4.01
C MET A 32 -13.87 -7.96 -4.01
N THR A 33 -14.61 -7.57 -2.97
CA THR A 33 -15.10 -6.20 -2.85
C THR A 33 -13.95 -5.25 -2.52
N TYR A 34 -14.06 -4.01 -3.00
CA TYR A 34 -13.11 -2.94 -2.68
C TYR A 34 -12.94 -2.76 -1.16
N GLU A 35 -14.04 -2.83 -0.39
CA GLU A 35 -13.96 -2.72 1.07
C GLU A 35 -13.21 -3.88 1.72
N SER A 36 -13.40 -5.12 1.26
CA SER A 36 -12.64 -6.27 1.77
C SER A 36 -11.15 -6.16 1.42
N ALA A 37 -10.84 -5.81 0.17
CA ALA A 37 -9.47 -5.57 -0.28
C ALA A 37 -8.79 -4.46 0.53
N LYS A 38 -9.50 -3.36 0.78
CA LYS A 38 -8.99 -2.23 1.54
C LYS A 38 -8.71 -2.60 3.00
N GLN A 39 -9.59 -3.35 3.65
CA GLN A 39 -9.36 -3.79 5.03
C GLN A 39 -8.15 -4.74 5.12
N GLU A 40 -8.02 -5.69 4.19
CA GLU A 40 -6.89 -6.62 4.11
C GLU A 40 -5.56 -5.86 3.94
N LEU A 41 -5.49 -4.97 2.95
CA LEU A 41 -4.27 -4.22 2.66
C LEU A 41 -3.92 -3.24 3.78
N LEU A 42 -4.90 -2.56 4.38
CA LEU A 42 -4.65 -1.71 5.55
C LEU A 42 -4.10 -2.52 6.73
N GLY A 43 -4.53 -3.77 6.91
CA GLY A 43 -3.96 -4.70 7.88
C GLY A 43 -2.48 -4.95 7.62
N ARG A 44 -2.17 -5.37 6.38
CA ARG A 44 -0.78 -5.62 5.94
C ARG A 44 0.10 -4.38 6.08
N TYR A 45 -0.40 -3.21 5.69
CA TYR A 45 0.33 -1.96 5.81
C TYR A 45 0.73 -1.68 7.25
N ARG A 46 -0.19 -1.84 8.20
CA ARG A 46 0.09 -1.65 9.64
C ARG A 46 1.09 -2.65 10.20
N GLU A 47 1.13 -3.88 9.67
CA GLU A 47 2.06 -4.91 10.14
C GLU A 47 3.51 -4.61 9.74
N VAL A 48 3.71 -4.02 8.57
CA VAL A 48 5.04 -3.66 8.07
C VAL A 48 5.40 -2.18 8.29
N GLU A 49 4.45 -1.34 8.70
CA GLU A 49 4.68 0.07 9.02
C GLU A 49 5.81 0.23 10.05
N GLY A 50 6.81 1.05 9.72
CA GLY A 50 7.97 1.28 10.59
C GLY A 50 9.05 0.19 10.53
N THR A 51 8.87 -0.86 9.73
CA THR A 51 9.93 -1.83 9.41
C THR A 51 10.72 -1.42 8.17
N LEU A 52 11.90 -1.99 7.97
CA LEU A 52 12.68 -1.79 6.74
C LEU A 52 11.93 -2.29 5.49
N GLU A 53 11.08 -3.30 5.64
CA GLU A 53 10.27 -3.86 4.55
C GLU A 53 9.26 -2.85 4.00
N TRP A 54 8.79 -1.90 4.83
CA TRP A 54 7.98 -0.79 4.38
C TRP A 54 8.66 -0.01 3.25
N TYR A 55 9.97 0.18 3.36
CA TYR A 55 10.79 0.95 2.42
C TYR A 55 11.34 0.11 1.26
N CYS A 56 10.86 -1.13 1.11
CA CYS A 56 11.39 -2.09 0.16
C CYS A 56 10.39 -2.28 -1.00
N VAL A 57 10.67 -1.70 -2.17
CA VAL A 57 9.83 -1.88 -3.37
C VAL A 57 9.75 -3.36 -3.80
N ASP A 58 10.83 -4.12 -3.59
CA ASP A 58 10.85 -5.56 -3.87
C ASP A 58 9.87 -6.35 -2.99
N HIS A 59 9.59 -5.86 -1.77
CA HIS A 59 8.60 -6.47 -0.88
C HIS A 59 7.18 -6.39 -1.45
N TRP A 60 6.84 -5.24 -2.05
CA TRP A 60 5.52 -4.98 -2.62
C TRP A 60 5.33 -5.50 -4.05
N SER A 61 6.43 -5.85 -4.72
CA SER A 61 6.41 -6.35 -6.10
C SER A 61 6.28 -7.88 -6.18
N ARG A 62 6.10 -8.57 -5.05
CA ARG A 62 6.00 -10.03 -4.92
C ARG A 62 4.60 -10.48 -4.56
#